data_AF-A0AA92I2M5-F1
#
_entry.id   AF-A0AA92I2M5-F1
#
_cell.length_a   1.000
_cell.length_b   1.000
_cell.length_c   1.000
_cell.angle_alpha   90.00
_cell.angle_beta   90.00
_cell.angle_gamma   90.00
#
_symmetry.space_group_name_H-M   'P 1'
#
loop_
_entity.id
_entity.type
_entity.pdbx_description
1 polymer ?
#
loop_
_entity_poly.entity_id
_entity_poly.type
_entity_poly.pdbx_seq_one_letter_code
_entity_poly.pdbx_strand_id
1 'polypeptide(L)'
;MENPDVKPIVAALLEPLPPLVKGRNDLSDPGVVELLVRGYVDQCLAAFQEVLRGDVEQDAAIDAINAQATALNAVFLGTSGFDTVVVHPWNSADQLGQFLQDTVGLDFPAEDCVRAALIHLATHVMQAIQGGTETWEQQVDALVGEMRDLLLGRLPDGA
;
A
#
# COMPACT_ATOMS: atom_id res chain seq x y z
N MET A 1 -39.54 34.56 -18.03
CA MET A 1 -38.10 34.48 -17.78
C MET A 1 -37.86 33.17 -17.05
N GLU A 2 -37.75 32.11 -17.84
CA GLU A 2 -37.59 30.74 -17.36
C GLU A 2 -36.14 30.47 -17.02
N ASN A 3 -35.97 29.73 -15.92
CA ASN A 3 -34.71 29.35 -15.29
C ASN A 3 -33.98 28.34 -16.18
N PRO A 4 -32.66 28.51 -16.47
CA PRO A 4 -31.94 27.56 -17.31
C PRO A 4 -31.76 26.22 -16.58
N ASP A 5 -32.49 25.23 -17.07
CA ASP A 5 -32.01 23.86 -17.35
C ASP A 5 -31.25 23.17 -16.20
N VAL A 6 -31.95 22.93 -15.08
CA VAL A 6 -31.55 21.89 -14.13
C VAL A 6 -31.79 20.55 -14.81
N LYS A 7 -30.78 20.03 -15.52
CA LYS A 7 -30.80 18.66 -16.03
C LYS A 7 -31.01 17.72 -14.84
N PRO A 8 -32.07 16.89 -14.82
CA PRO A 8 -32.29 15.95 -13.74
C PRO A 8 -31.10 14.98 -13.70
N ILE A 9 -30.62 14.68 -12.49
CA ILE A 9 -29.50 13.75 -12.17
C ILE A 9 -29.62 12.41 -12.94
N VAL A 10 -30.84 12.05 -13.35
CA VAL A 10 -31.17 10.88 -14.17
C VAL A 10 -30.48 10.88 -15.54
N ALA A 11 -30.23 12.05 -16.15
CA ALA A 11 -29.57 12.14 -17.45
C ALA A 11 -28.06 11.82 -17.40
N ALA A 12 -27.40 12.07 -16.26
CA ALA A 12 -25.98 11.75 -16.06
C ALA A 12 -25.74 10.24 -15.85
N LEU A 13 -26.77 9.49 -15.43
CA LEU A 13 -26.71 8.03 -15.27
C LEU A 13 -26.83 7.25 -16.59
N LEU A 14 -27.22 7.93 -17.68
CA LEU A 14 -27.39 7.36 -19.02
C LEU A 14 -26.21 7.67 -19.94
N GLU A 15 -25.26 8.48 -19.50
CA GLU A 15 -23.98 8.59 -20.19
C GLU A 15 -23.24 7.26 -20.01
N PRO A 16 -22.80 6.61 -21.09
CA PRO A 16 -21.97 5.42 -20.96
C PRO A 16 -20.76 5.81 -20.13
N LEU A 17 -20.62 5.18 -18.96
CA LEU A 17 -19.42 5.29 -18.15
C LEU A 17 -18.22 5.16 -19.10
N PRO A 18 -17.21 6.04 -19.01
CA PRO A 18 -15.98 5.84 -19.77
C PRO A 18 -15.55 4.40 -19.54
N PRO A 19 -15.18 3.66 -20.60
CA PRO A 19 -14.93 2.24 -20.50
C PRO A 19 -13.97 2.03 -19.34
N LEU A 20 -14.48 1.44 -18.25
CA LEU A 20 -13.66 0.96 -17.17
C LEU A 20 -12.69 -0.01 -17.85
N VAL A 21 -11.43 0.41 -17.96
CA VAL A 21 -10.38 -0.46 -18.48
C VAL A 21 -10.39 -1.67 -17.55
N LYS A 22 -10.98 -2.77 -18.02
CA LYS A 22 -11.08 -4.02 -17.29
C LYS A 22 -9.67 -4.43 -16.86
N GLY A 23 -9.46 -4.48 -15.55
CA GLY A 23 -8.64 -5.50 -14.90
C GLY A 23 -7.13 -5.32 -14.93
N ARG A 24 -6.62 -4.09 -15.03
CA ARG A 24 -5.18 -3.84 -14.79
C ARG A 24 -4.97 -2.97 -13.55
N ASN A 25 -4.16 -3.48 -12.62
CA ASN A 25 -3.76 -2.79 -11.40
C ASN A 25 -2.64 -1.81 -11.76
N ASP A 26 -2.98 -0.53 -11.87
CA ASP A 26 -2.04 0.54 -12.20
C ASP A 26 -1.32 1.06 -10.94
N LEU A 27 0.00 0.95 -10.89
CA LEU A 27 0.79 1.35 -9.72
C LEU A 27 1.02 2.87 -9.60
N SER A 28 0.50 3.66 -10.54
CA SER A 28 0.36 5.13 -10.39
C SER A 28 -0.97 5.55 -9.76
N ASP A 29 -1.95 4.63 -9.69
CA ASP A 29 -3.25 4.89 -9.09
C ASP A 29 -3.16 4.79 -7.56
N PRO A 30 -3.44 5.87 -6.81
CA PRO A 30 -3.40 5.86 -5.36
C PRO A 30 -4.33 4.81 -4.73
N GLY A 31 -5.49 4.55 -5.33
CA GLY A 31 -6.43 3.54 -4.83
C GLY A 31 -5.88 2.12 -4.95
N VAL A 32 -5.16 1.81 -6.03
CA VAL A 32 -4.51 0.50 -6.21
C VAL A 32 -3.37 0.33 -5.20
N VAL A 33 -2.52 1.36 -5.05
CA VAL A 33 -1.41 1.31 -4.09
C VAL A 33 -1.93 1.17 -2.66
N GLU A 34 -2.96 1.94 -2.29
CA GLU A 34 -3.58 1.87 -0.97
C GLU A 34 -4.16 0.48 -0.68
N LEU A 35 -4.84 -0.13 -1.66
CA LEU A 35 -5.37 -1.49 -1.52
C LEU A 35 -4.27 -2.53 -1.30
N LEU A 36 -3.13 -2.42 -2.00
CA LEU A 36 -1.99 -3.31 -1.82
C LEU A 36 -1.37 -3.16 -0.43
N VAL A 37 -1.16 -1.92 0.02
CA VAL A 37 -0.63 -1.63 1.36
C VAL A 37 -1.60 -2.09 2.45
N ARG A 38 -2.90 -1.81 2.30
CA ARG A 38 -3.93 -2.25 3.24
C ARG A 38 -3.99 -3.76 3.33
N GLY A 39 -3.97 -4.45 2.19
CA GLY A 39 -3.93 -5.92 2.16
C GLY A 39 -2.70 -6.50 2.86
N TYR A 40 -1.53 -5.85 2.74
CA TYR A 40 -0.35 -6.23 3.51
C TYR A 40 -0.54 -6.04 5.02
N VAL A 41 -1.06 -4.88 5.42
CA VAL A 41 -1.31 -4.56 6.84
C VAL A 41 -2.32 -5.53 7.45
N ASP A 42 -3.43 -5.83 6.76
CA ASP A 42 -4.43 -6.77 7.23
C ASP A 42 -3.83 -8.18 7.45
N GLN A 43 -2.89 -8.60 6.60
CA GLN A 43 -2.15 -9.86 6.78
C GLN A 43 -1.20 -9.80 7.96
N CYS A 44 -0.48 -8.69 8.17
CA CYS A 44 0.34 -8.51 9.38
C CYS A 44 -0.51 -8.59 10.65
N LEU A 45 -1.67 -7.91 10.67
CA LEU A 45 -2.62 -7.95 11.78
C LEU A 45 -3.10 -9.38 12.07
N ALA A 46 -3.46 -10.12 11.03
CA ALA A 46 -3.87 -11.53 11.18
C ALA A 46 -2.73 -12.38 11.76
N ALA A 47 -1.52 -12.26 11.22
CA ALA A 47 -0.35 -13.00 11.71
C ALA A 47 -0.02 -12.67 13.18
N PHE A 48 -0.06 -11.40 13.58
CA PHE A 48 0.16 -11.01 14.97
C PHE A 48 -0.93 -11.56 15.89
N GLN A 49 -2.19 -11.57 15.47
CA GLN A 49 -3.28 -12.15 16.25
C GLN A 49 -3.13 -13.67 16.42
N GLU A 50 -2.69 -14.38 15.38
CA GLU A 50 -2.42 -15.83 15.46
C GLU A 50 -1.30 -16.15 16.44
N VAL A 51 -0.21 -15.35 16.44
CA VAL A 51 0.86 -15.48 17.43
C VAL A 51 0.35 -15.21 18.85
N LEU A 52 -0.46 -14.16 19.05
CA LEU A 52 -1.02 -13.82 20.36
C LEU A 52 -1.97 -14.91 20.91
N ARG A 53 -2.67 -15.63 20.03
CA ARG A 53 -3.52 -16.78 20.40
C ARG A 53 -2.71 -18.06 20.65
N GLY A 54 -1.46 -18.11 20.20
CA GLY A 54 -0.61 -19.30 20.24
C GLY A 54 -0.92 -20.31 19.13
N ASP A 55 -1.62 -19.88 18.07
CA ASP A 55 -1.97 -20.74 16.92
C ASP A 55 -0.77 -20.93 15.98
N VAL A 56 0.16 -19.97 15.95
CA VAL A 56 1.36 -19.95 15.10
C VAL A 56 2.57 -19.48 15.91
N GLU A 57 3.75 -20.07 15.63
CA GLU A 57 5.00 -19.62 16.23
C GLU A 57 5.44 -18.26 15.69
N GLN A 58 6.11 -17.45 16.52
CA GLN A 58 6.54 -16.11 16.15
C GLN A 58 7.43 -16.08 14.89
N ASP A 59 8.37 -17.03 14.78
CA ASP A 59 9.27 -17.10 13.62
C ASP A 59 8.50 -17.41 12.33
N ALA A 60 7.51 -18.29 12.38
CA ALA A 60 6.67 -18.62 11.22
C ALA A 60 5.82 -17.41 10.76
N ALA A 61 5.31 -16.61 11.70
CA ALA A 61 4.60 -15.37 11.37
C ALA A 61 5.54 -14.33 10.74
N ILE A 62 6.77 -14.19 11.26
CA ILE A 62 7.80 -13.31 10.69
C ILE A 62 8.16 -13.73 9.27
N ASP A 63 8.32 -15.04 9.02
CA ASP A 63 8.61 -15.57 7.69
C ASP A 63 7.48 -15.28 6.70
N ALA A 64 6.22 -15.43 7.13
CA ALA A 64 5.05 -15.11 6.30
C ALA A 64 5.00 -13.61 5.94
N ILE A 65 5.22 -12.72 6.92
CA ILE A 65 5.27 -11.26 6.70
C ILE A 65 6.40 -10.90 5.73
N ASN A 66 7.59 -11.50 5.90
CA ASN A 66 8.73 -11.29 4.99
C ASN A 66 8.46 -11.79 3.58
N ALA A 67 7.83 -12.95 3.42
CA ALA A 67 7.47 -13.50 2.13
C ALA A 67 6.51 -12.55 1.37
N GLN A 68 5.51 -12.02 2.07
CA GLN A 68 4.57 -11.07 1.47
C GLN A 68 5.24 -9.74 1.11
N ALA A 69 6.08 -9.19 1.98
CA ALA A 69 6.84 -7.97 1.68
C ALA A 69 7.75 -8.16 0.45
N THR A 70 8.36 -9.34 0.32
CA THR A 70 9.19 -9.71 -0.84
C THR A 70 8.36 -9.80 -2.13
N ALA A 71 7.17 -10.40 -2.05
CA ALA A 71 6.26 -10.48 -3.20
C ALA A 71 5.80 -9.08 -3.65
N LEU A 72 5.44 -8.21 -2.69
CA LEU A 72 5.04 -6.83 -3.00
C LEU A 72 6.20 -6.01 -3.54
N ASN A 73 7.43 -6.20 -3.04
CA ASN A 73 8.62 -5.60 -3.63
C ASN A 73 8.75 -5.94 -5.12
N ALA A 74 8.57 -7.21 -5.48
CA ALA A 74 8.58 -7.62 -6.89
C ALA A 74 7.41 -7.02 -7.70
N VAL A 75 6.23 -6.85 -7.10
CA VAL A 75 5.08 -6.18 -7.74
C VAL A 75 5.41 -4.72 -8.01
N PHE A 76 5.83 -3.98 -6.98
CA PHE A 76 6.13 -2.56 -7.05
C PHE A 76 7.31 -2.22 -7.95
N LEU A 77 8.27 -3.15 -8.13
CA LEU A 77 9.39 -2.99 -9.05
C LEU A 77 9.13 -3.57 -10.44
N GLY A 78 7.94 -4.12 -10.70
CA GLY A 78 7.58 -4.70 -12.00
C GLY A 78 8.30 -6.00 -12.35
N THR A 79 8.93 -6.67 -11.37
CA THR A 79 9.67 -7.93 -11.55
C THR A 79 8.83 -9.17 -11.20
N SER A 80 7.59 -8.98 -10.74
CA SER A 80 6.66 -10.07 -10.34
C SER A 80 6.19 -10.96 -11.49
N GLY A 81 6.21 -10.47 -12.73
CA GLY A 81 5.70 -11.19 -13.91
C GLY A 81 4.17 -11.19 -14.07
N PHE A 82 3.41 -10.45 -13.25
CA PHE A 82 1.97 -10.30 -13.42
C PHE A 82 1.64 -9.38 -14.60
N ASP A 83 0.99 -9.93 -15.63
CA ASP A 83 0.53 -9.20 -16.82
C ASP A 83 -0.59 -8.18 -16.53
N THR A 84 -1.33 -8.41 -15.44
CA THR A 84 -2.37 -7.52 -14.92
C THR A 84 -1.83 -6.30 -14.18
N VAL A 85 -0.54 -6.23 -13.86
CA VAL A 85 0.05 -5.04 -13.20
C VAL A 85 0.60 -4.09 -14.26
N VAL A 86 0.32 -2.79 -14.11
CA VAL A 86 0.91 -1.73 -14.93
C VAL A 86 1.91 -0.96 -14.08
N VAL A 87 3.16 -0.98 -14.53
CA VAL A 87 4.28 -0.28 -13.88
C VAL A 87 4.75 0.89 -14.73
N HIS A 88 5.32 1.89 -14.08
CA HIS A 88 5.78 3.15 -14.67
C HIS A 88 7.29 3.33 -14.45
N PRO A 89 7.95 4.29 -15.13
CA PRO A 89 9.36 4.57 -14.89
C PRO A 89 9.71 4.79 -13.41
N TRP A 90 8.77 5.40 -12.66
CA TRP A 90 8.85 5.60 -11.21
C TRP A 90 9.12 4.31 -10.42
N ASN A 91 8.53 3.20 -10.87
CA ASN A 91 8.63 1.90 -10.22
C ASN A 91 10.00 1.24 -10.34
N SER A 92 11.00 1.86 -10.96
CA SER A 92 12.35 1.28 -11.01
C SER A 92 13.04 1.33 -9.64
N ALA A 93 13.99 0.43 -9.41
CA ALA A 93 14.83 0.46 -8.22
C ALA A 93 15.60 1.79 -8.10
N ASP A 94 16.12 2.30 -9.22
CA ASP A 94 16.88 3.56 -9.26
C ASP A 94 16.04 4.80 -8.90
N GLN A 95 14.71 4.71 -8.99
CA GLN A 95 13.79 5.81 -8.65
C GLN A 95 13.09 5.55 -7.32
N LEU A 96 12.13 4.62 -7.28
CA LEU A 96 11.37 4.30 -6.07
C LEU A 96 12.28 3.76 -4.96
N GLY A 97 13.18 2.83 -5.31
CA GLY A 97 14.09 2.23 -4.33
C GLY A 97 15.02 3.26 -3.69
N GLN A 98 15.67 4.10 -4.51
CA GLN A 98 16.52 5.20 -4.02
C GLN A 98 15.73 6.23 -3.21
N PHE A 99 14.53 6.60 -3.66
CA PHE A 99 13.66 7.52 -2.93
C PHE A 99 13.34 6.99 -1.53
N LEU A 100 13.02 5.69 -1.40
CA LEU A 100 12.75 5.07 -0.11
C LEU A 100 14.00 4.98 0.77
N GLN A 101 15.18 4.71 0.20
CA GLN A 101 16.45 4.81 0.94
C GLN A 101 16.60 6.19 1.57
N ASP A 102 16.47 7.24 0.77
CA ASP A 102 16.75 8.60 1.19
C ASP A 102 15.70 9.12 2.18
N THR A 103 14.43 8.78 1.95
CA THR A 103 13.29 9.32 2.73
C THR A 103 13.09 8.58 4.04
N VAL A 104 13.21 7.25 4.02
CA VAL A 104 12.99 6.41 5.22
C VAL A 104 14.31 6.14 5.96
N GLY A 105 15.47 6.41 5.34
CA GLY A 105 16.79 6.18 5.92
C GLY A 105 17.17 4.70 5.94
N LEU A 106 16.85 3.97 4.87
CA LEU A 106 17.06 2.52 4.79
C LEU A 106 18.48 2.17 4.34
N ASP A 107 19.17 1.31 5.10
CA ASP A 107 20.48 0.73 4.74
C ASP A 107 20.31 -0.61 4.02
N PHE A 108 19.63 -0.58 2.87
CA PHE A 108 19.38 -1.75 2.01
C PHE A 108 19.64 -1.38 0.56
N PRO A 109 20.02 -2.34 -0.32
CA PRO A 109 20.07 -2.10 -1.76
C PRO A 109 18.74 -1.54 -2.30
N ALA A 110 18.77 -0.72 -3.34
CA ALA A 110 17.58 -0.04 -3.85
C ALA A 110 16.48 -1.03 -4.30
N GLU A 111 16.89 -2.19 -4.84
CA GLU A 111 16.03 -3.31 -5.22
C GLU A 111 15.31 -4.00 -4.04
N ASP A 112 15.72 -3.74 -2.81
CA ASP A 112 15.16 -4.28 -1.58
C ASP A 112 14.37 -3.24 -0.77
N CYS A 113 14.37 -1.97 -1.18
CA CYS A 113 13.88 -0.89 -0.32
C CYS A 113 12.37 -0.86 -0.18
N VAL A 114 11.60 -1.34 -1.16
CA VAL A 114 10.15 -1.53 -0.97
C VAL A 114 9.89 -2.60 0.09
N ARG A 115 10.60 -3.74 0.02
CA ARG A 115 10.51 -4.80 1.05
C ARG A 115 10.86 -4.24 2.43
N ALA A 116 11.99 -3.55 2.56
CA ALA A 116 12.45 -3.00 3.83
C ALA A 116 11.47 -1.96 4.40
N ALA A 117 10.91 -1.08 3.56
CA ALA A 117 9.88 -0.12 3.94
C ALA A 117 8.61 -0.81 4.46
N LEU A 118 8.16 -1.89 3.80
CA LEU A 118 7.00 -2.68 4.26
C LEU A 118 7.27 -3.37 5.61
N ILE A 119 8.48 -3.90 5.84
CA ILE A 119 8.85 -4.46 7.15
C ILE A 119 8.86 -3.38 8.24
N HIS A 120 9.31 -2.17 7.91
CA HIS A 120 9.24 -1.04 8.81
C HIS A 120 7.79 -0.69 9.18
N LEU A 121 6.89 -0.66 8.18
CA LEU A 121 5.45 -0.51 8.38
C LEU A 121 4.88 -1.61 9.29
N ALA A 122 5.19 -2.89 9.04
CA ALA A 122 4.72 -3.99 9.88
C ALA A 122 5.15 -3.83 11.35
N THR A 123 6.36 -3.32 11.58
CA THR A 123 6.88 -3.02 12.92
C THR A 123 6.06 -1.90 13.59
N HIS A 124 5.74 -0.82 12.87
CA HIS A 124 4.91 0.27 13.40
C HIS A 124 3.47 -0.17 13.68
N VAL A 125 2.90 -1.01 12.82
CA VAL A 125 1.58 -1.62 13.04
C VAL A 125 1.58 -2.45 14.33
N MET A 126 2.60 -3.28 14.55
CA MET A 126 2.74 -4.06 15.78
C MET A 126 2.81 -3.16 17.02
N GLN A 127 3.58 -2.07 16.96
CA GLN A 127 3.70 -1.11 18.05
C GLN A 127 2.38 -0.39 18.35
N ALA A 128 1.63 0.01 17.32
CA ALA A 128 0.32 0.65 17.48
C ALA A 128 -0.67 -0.25 18.24
N ILE A 129 -0.69 -1.55 17.93
CA ILE A 129 -1.55 -2.53 18.62
C ILE A 129 -1.12 -2.72 20.08
N GLN A 130 0.18 -2.78 20.34
CA GLN A 130 0.71 -2.96 21.70
C GLN A 130 0.51 -1.72 22.59
N GLY A 131 0.40 -0.53 22.00
CA GLY A 131 0.27 0.76 22.70
C GLY A 131 -1.08 1.04 23.36
N GLY A 132 -2.15 0.28 23.03
CA GLY A 132 -3.46 0.39 23.68
C GLY A 132 -4.63 0.71 22.73
N THR A 133 -5.84 0.29 23.13
CA THR A 133 -6.96 0.01 22.23
C THR A 133 -7.79 1.20 21.74
N GLU A 134 -7.61 2.42 22.26
CA GLU A 134 -8.57 3.51 21.97
C GLU A 134 -8.33 4.23 20.64
N THR A 135 -7.17 4.07 19.98
CA THR A 135 -6.87 4.77 18.71
C THR A 135 -6.03 3.99 17.71
N TRP A 136 -5.69 2.71 17.97
CA TRP A 136 -4.76 1.96 17.12
C TRP A 136 -5.25 1.82 15.67
N GLU A 137 -6.57 1.73 15.44
CA GLU A 137 -7.15 1.67 14.09
C GLU A 137 -6.84 2.95 13.30
N GLN A 138 -6.99 4.12 13.92
CA GLN A 138 -6.67 5.41 13.29
C GLN A 138 -5.17 5.55 13.01
N GLN A 139 -4.32 5.02 13.90
CA GLN A 139 -2.88 5.00 13.69
C GLN A 139 -2.50 4.07 12.52
N VAL A 140 -3.13 2.89 12.43
CA VAL A 140 -2.92 1.96 11.32
C VAL A 140 -3.41 2.57 10.00
N ASP A 141 -4.56 3.25 9.98
CA ASP A 141 -5.05 3.95 8.80
C ASP A 141 -4.08 5.05 8.34
N ALA A 142 -3.51 5.82 9.28
CA ALA A 142 -2.50 6.82 8.98
C ALA A 142 -1.23 6.18 8.38
N LEU A 143 -0.74 5.09 8.97
CA LEU A 143 0.42 4.35 8.49
C LEU A 143 0.22 3.79 7.06
N VAL A 144 -1.00 3.32 6.75
CA VAL A 144 -1.37 2.87 5.40
C VAL A 144 -1.31 4.04 4.42
N GLY A 145 -1.87 5.20 4.78
CA GLY A 145 -1.83 6.41 3.96
C GLY A 145 -0.41 6.92 3.70
N GLU A 146 0.42 6.95 4.75
CA GLU A 146 1.83 7.35 4.65
C GLU A 146 2.61 6.41 3.72
N MET A 147 2.49 5.10 3.90
CA MET A 147 3.18 4.14 3.03
C MET A 147 2.68 4.21 1.58
N ARG A 148 1.38 4.42 1.36
CA ARG A 148 0.84 4.66 0.02
C ARG A 148 1.52 5.86 -0.63
N ASP A 149 1.62 6.97 0.10
CA ASP A 149 2.21 8.20 -0.43
C ASP A 149 3.71 8.03 -0.70
N LEU A 150 4.45 7.36 0.18
CA LEU A 150 5.86 7.00 -0.06
C LEU A 150 6.03 6.16 -1.33
N LEU A 151 5.20 5.14 -1.53
CA LEU A 151 5.26 4.27 -2.72
C LEU A 151 4.90 5.02 -4.02
N LEU A 152 4.16 6.12 -3.92
CA LEU A 152 3.84 7.04 -5.02
C LEU A 152 4.88 8.18 -5.17
N GLY A 153 5.95 8.21 -4.38
CA GLY A 153 6.96 9.26 -4.42
C GLY A 153 6.51 10.60 -3.84
N ARG A 154 5.53 10.57 -2.94
CA ARG A 154 4.99 11.75 -2.25
C ARG A 154 5.55 11.77 -0.85
N LEU A 155 6.03 12.94 -0.43
CA LEU A 155 6.40 13.14 0.96
C LEU A 155 5.12 13.23 1.81
N PRO A 156 5.11 12.65 3.02
CA PRO A 156 4.02 12.86 3.96
C PRO A 156 3.89 14.36 4.26
N ASP A 157 2.66 14.88 4.34
CA ASP A 157 2.37 16.28 4.65
C ASP A 157 2.98 16.62 6.03
N GLY A 158 4.15 17.27 6.05
CA GLY A 158 4.85 17.67 7.28
C GLY A 158 6.37 17.47 7.33
N ALA A 159 7.01 16.99 6.26
CA ALA A 159 8.48 16.94 6.13
C ALA A 159 9.11 18.33 5.91
#